data_AF-A0A1Y2KUZ7-F1
#
_entry.id   AF-A0A1Y2KUZ7-F1
#
_cell.length_a   1.000
_cell.length_b   1.000
_cell.length_c   1.000
_cell.angle_alpha   90.00
_cell.angle_beta   90.00
_cell.angle_gamma   90.00
#
_symmetry.space_group_name_H-M   'P 1'
#
loop_
_entity.id
_entity.type
_entity.pdbx_description
1 polymer ?
#
loop_
_entity_poly.entity_id
_entity_poly.type
_entity_poly.pdbx_seq_one_letter_code
_entity_poly.pdbx_strand_id
1 'polypeptide(L)'
;MSIIEQFLEIKYKGERFSGGRLPLDVLADLQALEEILATFAREIWLKENDRERMPKGYTDWFHMSLTGVEDGSALPKLQLQVNEDQQRSLDGSDTRFSLMQKAETEFFRVIKAAADGDKVTLSPSQIRNFNRFLTNLKPGEAFQYTSRPTSGSTSGENIVFLDLERRKRLLTSVTSTYEQRIQGRARLKGVEEEGKLKFFSNSLKQFLVVDNSRPPTEYGKHIGNYYEFDLTVERRHDDSISNVITIHELSLLENPVISAIDEMEKLPKGWLDGFGEPISSTVREAAKDFVLSIDRDIPEFYAVAPTEEGGVLLEFKQDNWDYGVEFNSDSTVSYFGIDFRGEGEFSKEYRQDETSILEVKIKEDICRND
;
A
#
# COMPACT_ATOMS: atom_id res chain seq x y z
N MET A 1 -27.07 6.54 28.94
CA MET A 1 -26.40 6.07 27.71
C MET A 1 -27.25 6.51 26.53
N SER A 2 -26.69 7.37 25.68
CA SER A 2 -27.30 7.79 24.41
C SER A 2 -26.72 6.93 23.30
N ILE A 3 -27.57 6.48 22.37
CA ILE A 3 -27.16 5.70 21.21
C ILE A 3 -27.53 6.52 19.97
N ILE A 4 -26.55 6.77 19.12
CA ILE A 4 -26.72 7.51 17.87
C ILE A 4 -26.39 6.56 16.73
N GLU A 5 -27.41 6.20 15.96
CA GLU A 5 -27.24 5.43 14.74
C GLU A 5 -26.70 6.32 13.62
N GLN A 6 -25.81 5.74 12.80
CA GLN A 6 -25.20 6.43 11.65
C GLN A 6 -24.62 7.78 12.06
N PHE A 7 -23.75 7.80 13.07
CA PHE A 7 -23.14 9.04 13.54
C PHE A 7 -22.26 9.70 12.46
N LEU A 8 -21.52 8.87 11.70
CA LEU A 8 -20.66 9.28 10.58
C LEU A 8 -21.13 8.61 9.31
N GLU A 9 -21.01 9.32 8.19
CA GLU A 9 -21.22 8.78 6.86
C GLU A 9 -19.87 8.63 6.15
N ILE A 10 -19.34 7.40 6.19
CA ILE A 10 -18.04 7.03 5.62
C ILE A 10 -18.21 6.01 4.51
N LYS A 11 -17.32 6.08 3.51
CA LYS A 11 -17.29 5.17 2.38
C LYS A 11 -15.87 4.84 1.98
N TYR A 12 -15.57 3.57 1.76
CA TYR A 12 -14.30 3.15 1.17
C TYR A 12 -14.46 2.89 -0.32
N LYS A 13 -13.60 3.50 -1.14
CA LYS A 13 -13.55 3.34 -2.60
C LYS A 13 -12.29 2.60 -3.01
N GLY A 14 -12.43 1.74 -4.00
CA GLY A 14 -11.35 0.90 -4.52
C GLY A 14 -11.85 -0.50 -4.87
N GLU A 15 -11.06 -1.24 -5.62
CA GLU A 15 -11.40 -2.56 -6.11
C GLU A 15 -11.70 -3.55 -4.97
N ARG A 16 -10.89 -3.55 -3.91
CA ARG A 16 -11.09 -4.40 -2.73
C ARG A 16 -12.42 -4.15 -2.00
N PHE A 17 -12.98 -2.94 -2.16
CA PHE A 17 -14.23 -2.53 -1.52
C PHE A 17 -15.48 -2.81 -2.37
N SER A 18 -15.29 -3.32 -3.59
CA SER A 18 -16.38 -3.64 -4.52
C SER A 18 -17.31 -4.72 -3.97
N GLY A 19 -18.60 -4.59 -4.26
CA GLY A 19 -19.63 -5.54 -3.81
C GLY A 19 -19.84 -5.57 -2.29
N GLY A 20 -19.66 -4.42 -1.60
CA GLY A 20 -19.91 -4.32 -0.15
C GLY A 20 -18.86 -5.01 0.73
N ARG A 21 -17.72 -5.42 0.16
CA ARG A 21 -16.65 -6.12 0.90
C ARG A 21 -15.80 -5.13 1.69
N LEU A 22 -15.70 -5.30 3.01
CA LEU A 22 -14.76 -4.53 3.84
C LEU A 22 -13.61 -5.45 4.30
N PRO A 23 -12.39 -5.27 3.77
CA PRO A 23 -11.23 -6.04 4.20
C PRO A 23 -10.96 -5.90 5.72
N LEU A 24 -10.54 -6.99 6.36
CA LEU A 24 -10.33 -7.02 7.82
C LEU A 24 -9.19 -6.10 8.29
N ASP A 25 -8.16 -5.91 7.46
CA ASP A 25 -7.05 -4.98 7.69
C ASP A 25 -7.50 -3.51 7.75
N VAL A 26 -8.63 -3.18 7.13
CA VAL A 26 -9.22 -1.83 7.12
C VAL A 26 -10.07 -1.57 8.38
N LEU A 27 -10.48 -2.62 9.13
CA LEU A 27 -11.22 -2.43 10.38
C LEU A 27 -10.41 -1.66 11.43
N ALA A 28 -9.08 -1.77 11.41
CA ALA A 28 -8.19 -0.99 12.26
C ALA A 28 -8.34 0.52 12.04
N ASP A 29 -8.73 0.95 10.84
CA ASP A 29 -8.98 2.37 10.54
C ASP A 29 -10.20 2.90 11.28
N LEU A 30 -11.22 2.06 11.52
CA LEU A 30 -12.41 2.45 12.28
C LEU A 30 -12.06 2.71 13.76
N GLN A 31 -11.18 1.88 14.32
CA GLN A 31 -10.64 2.12 15.66
C GLN A 31 -9.80 3.40 15.70
N ALA A 32 -8.92 3.61 14.71
CA ALA A 32 -8.13 4.83 14.63
C ALA A 32 -9.02 6.08 14.49
N LEU A 33 -10.13 5.99 13.75
CA LEU A 33 -11.12 7.07 13.64
C LEU A 33 -11.77 7.41 14.99
N GLU A 34 -12.16 6.40 15.78
CA GLU A 34 -12.66 6.62 17.15
C GLU A 34 -11.61 7.32 18.02
N GLU A 35 -10.35 6.87 17.98
CA GLU A 35 -9.24 7.48 18.72
C GLU A 35 -8.96 8.93 18.28
N ILE A 36 -9.08 9.23 16.98
CA ILE A 36 -8.95 10.60 16.45
C ILE A 36 -10.05 11.49 17.01
N LEU A 37 -11.32 11.08 16.91
CA LEU A 37 -12.46 11.86 17.38
C LEU A 37 -12.42 12.06 18.90
N ALA A 38 -12.08 11.02 19.65
CA ALA A 38 -11.85 11.13 21.08
C ALA A 38 -10.66 12.06 21.39
N THR A 39 -9.62 12.12 20.56
CA THR A 39 -8.52 13.07 20.81
C THR A 39 -8.95 14.51 20.57
N PHE A 40 -9.71 14.78 19.51
CA PHE A 40 -10.30 16.11 19.26
C PHE A 40 -11.24 16.53 20.39
N ALA A 41 -12.15 15.65 20.82
CA ALA A 41 -13.08 15.92 21.91
C ALA A 41 -12.34 16.30 23.21
N ARG A 42 -11.28 15.55 23.54
CA ARG A 42 -10.42 15.86 24.70
C ARG A 42 -9.79 17.25 24.60
N GLU A 43 -9.21 17.59 23.45
CA GLU A 43 -8.54 18.88 23.28
C GLU A 43 -9.51 20.06 23.30
N ILE A 44 -10.70 19.90 22.71
CA ILE A 44 -11.77 20.89 22.76
C ILE A 44 -12.21 21.10 24.21
N TRP A 45 -12.45 20.02 24.96
CA TRP A 45 -12.84 20.11 26.37
C TRP A 45 -11.78 20.84 27.21
N LEU A 46 -10.50 20.48 27.05
CA LEU A 46 -9.40 21.15 27.73
C LEU A 46 -9.30 22.63 27.38
N LYS A 47 -9.62 23.01 26.14
CA LYS A 47 -9.61 24.41 25.71
C LYS A 47 -10.77 25.21 26.27
N GLU A 48 -11.97 24.60 26.34
CA GLU A 48 -13.19 25.24 26.84
C GLU A 48 -13.22 25.33 28.37
N ASN A 49 -12.52 24.45 29.08
CA ASN A 49 -12.49 24.37 30.54
C ASN A 49 -11.11 24.76 31.10
N ASP A 50 -10.47 25.81 30.58
CA ASP A 50 -9.21 26.40 31.09
C ASP A 50 -8.09 25.39 31.43
N ARG A 51 -7.97 24.31 30.65
CA ARG A 51 -7.02 23.21 30.81
C ARG A 51 -7.13 22.48 32.14
N GLU A 52 -8.33 22.43 32.72
CA GLU A 52 -8.62 21.55 33.84
C GLU A 52 -8.26 20.10 33.53
N ARG A 53 -8.10 19.28 34.57
CA ARG A 53 -7.83 17.86 34.37
C ARG A 53 -9.07 17.20 33.77
N MET A 54 -8.89 16.42 32.70
CA MET A 54 -9.94 15.58 32.14
C MET A 54 -10.63 14.75 33.23
N PRO A 55 -11.97 14.64 33.21
CA PRO A 55 -12.69 13.82 34.17
C PRO A 55 -12.24 12.35 34.15
N LYS A 56 -12.40 11.69 35.31
CA LYS A 56 -12.13 10.25 35.40
C LYS A 56 -13.08 9.47 34.49
N GLY A 57 -12.58 8.43 33.83
CA GLY A 57 -13.37 7.60 32.92
C GLY A 57 -13.62 8.22 31.54
N TYR A 58 -12.88 9.28 31.18
CA TYR A 58 -12.97 9.90 29.84
C TYR A 58 -12.87 8.89 28.68
N THR A 59 -11.98 7.90 28.81
CA THR A 59 -11.78 6.87 27.80
C THR A 59 -13.05 6.06 27.52
N ASP A 60 -13.99 6.00 28.47
CA ASP A 60 -15.23 5.23 28.38
C ASP A 60 -16.43 6.12 27.98
N TRP A 61 -16.20 7.38 27.62
CA TRP A 61 -17.28 8.30 27.26
C TRP A 61 -17.90 8.00 25.90
N PHE A 62 -17.07 7.52 24.98
CA PHE A 62 -17.41 7.32 23.60
C PHE A 62 -17.02 5.91 23.21
N HIS A 63 -17.94 5.19 22.58
CA HIS A 63 -17.64 3.91 21.98
C HIS A 63 -18.30 3.82 20.61
N MET A 64 -17.53 3.41 19.60
CA MET A 64 -18.04 3.23 18.25
C MET A 64 -18.14 1.75 17.92
N SER A 65 -19.28 1.34 17.36
CA SER A 65 -19.52 -0.05 16.96
C SER A 65 -19.91 -0.13 15.49
N LEU A 66 -19.29 -1.07 14.77
CA LEU A 66 -19.71 -1.44 13.43
C LEU A 66 -20.94 -2.34 13.51
N THR A 67 -22.05 -1.90 12.92
CA THR A 67 -23.34 -2.62 12.96
C THR A 67 -23.69 -3.32 11.64
N GLY A 68 -22.96 -3.01 10.57
CA GLY A 68 -23.14 -3.62 9.25
C GLY A 68 -22.30 -2.93 8.18
N VAL A 69 -22.27 -3.50 6.98
CA VAL A 69 -21.64 -2.91 5.79
C VAL A 69 -22.67 -3.00 4.65
N GLU A 70 -22.97 -1.89 3.98
CA GLU A 70 -23.91 -1.86 2.85
C GLU A 70 -23.23 -2.02 1.49
N ASP A 71 -24.04 -2.36 0.49
CA ASP A 71 -23.65 -2.47 -0.91
C ASP A 71 -23.29 -1.11 -1.53
N GLY A 72 -22.31 -1.11 -2.44
CA GLY A 72 -21.89 0.08 -3.19
C GLY A 72 -20.63 0.77 -2.63
N SER A 73 -19.48 0.08 -2.78
CA SER A 73 -18.17 0.38 -2.17
C SER A 73 -18.26 0.47 -0.64
N ALA A 74 -17.73 -0.51 0.07
CA ALA A 74 -17.94 -0.74 1.51
C ALA A 74 -18.35 0.52 2.31
N LEU A 75 -19.61 0.53 2.75
CA LEU A 75 -20.28 1.58 3.52
C LEU A 75 -20.49 1.08 4.97
N PRO A 76 -19.55 1.32 5.89
CA PRO A 76 -19.69 0.91 7.29
C PRO A 76 -20.83 1.66 7.99
N LYS A 77 -21.74 0.92 8.64
CA LYS A 77 -22.74 1.49 9.55
C LYS A 77 -22.17 1.62 10.95
N LEU A 78 -21.82 2.85 11.32
CA LEU A 78 -21.25 3.16 12.62
C LEU A 78 -22.32 3.63 13.61
N GLN A 79 -22.40 2.97 14.76
CA GLN A 79 -23.21 3.39 15.90
C GLN A 79 -22.28 4.00 16.96
N LEU A 80 -22.60 5.22 17.40
CA LEU A 80 -21.91 5.89 18.50
C LEU A 80 -22.71 5.69 19.78
N GLN A 81 -22.05 5.19 20.81
CA GLN A 81 -22.57 5.13 22.17
C GLN A 81 -21.90 6.23 22.98
N VAL A 82 -22.72 7.09 23.59
CA VAL A 82 -22.26 8.16 24.48
C VAL A 82 -22.75 7.88 25.89
N ASN A 83 -21.81 7.73 26.81
CA ASN A 83 -22.12 7.63 28.22
C ASN A 83 -22.34 9.05 28.76
N GLU A 84 -23.57 9.52 28.90
CA GLU A 84 -23.89 10.85 29.44
C GLU A 84 -23.91 10.87 30.98
N ASP A 85 -23.59 12.02 31.58
CA ASP A 85 -23.76 12.23 33.02
C ASP A 85 -25.24 12.31 33.40
N GLN A 86 -25.58 11.82 34.61
CA GLN A 86 -26.96 11.84 35.12
C GLN A 86 -27.42 13.26 35.50
N GLN A 87 -26.49 14.16 35.83
CA GLN A 87 -26.78 15.58 36.07
C GLN A 87 -26.60 16.37 34.77
N ARG A 88 -27.70 16.57 34.05
CA ARG A 88 -27.73 17.45 32.87
C ARG A 88 -27.70 18.91 33.31
N SER A 89 -26.92 19.74 32.63
CA SER A 89 -27.10 21.20 32.68
C SER A 89 -28.49 21.55 32.13
N LEU A 90 -29.15 22.54 32.73
CA LEU A 90 -30.52 22.95 32.40
C LEU A 90 -30.67 23.53 30.98
N ASP A 91 -29.57 23.94 30.34
CA ASP A 91 -29.50 24.48 28.98
C ASP A 91 -29.22 23.43 27.89
N GLY A 92 -28.82 22.20 28.27
CA GLY A 92 -28.53 21.12 27.33
C GLY A 92 -27.32 21.32 26.41
N SER A 93 -26.55 22.40 26.57
CA SER A 93 -25.43 22.76 25.68
C SER A 93 -24.12 22.04 25.99
N ASP A 94 -23.94 21.53 27.22
CA ASP A 94 -22.72 20.86 27.66
C ASP A 94 -22.91 19.34 27.81
N THR A 95 -23.42 18.70 26.76
CA THR A 95 -23.50 17.22 26.72
C THR A 95 -22.22 16.63 26.14
N ARG A 96 -21.87 15.40 26.54
CA ARG A 96 -20.72 14.69 25.93
C ARG A 96 -20.98 14.46 24.45
N PHE A 97 -22.24 14.28 24.04
CA PHE A 97 -22.62 14.24 22.64
C PHE A 97 -22.29 15.53 21.88
N SER A 98 -22.58 16.72 22.45
CA SER A 98 -22.22 17.99 21.81
C SER A 98 -20.71 18.14 21.63
N LEU A 99 -19.91 17.65 22.60
CA LEU A 99 -18.46 17.63 22.50
C LEU A 99 -17.99 16.75 21.35
N MET A 100 -18.61 15.58 21.17
CA MET A 100 -18.33 14.68 20.06
C MET A 100 -18.75 15.28 18.70
N GLN A 101 -19.85 16.04 18.63
CA GLN A 101 -20.22 16.77 17.41
C GLN A 101 -19.18 17.84 17.07
N LYS A 102 -18.68 18.60 18.05
CA LYS A 102 -17.59 19.56 17.83
C LYS A 102 -16.32 18.84 17.34
N ALA A 103 -16.02 17.66 17.88
CA ALA A 103 -14.88 16.86 17.45
C ALA A 103 -15.01 16.36 16.00
N GLU A 104 -16.20 15.93 15.59
CA GLU A 104 -16.50 15.57 14.19
C GLU A 104 -16.32 16.76 13.25
N THR A 105 -16.79 17.94 13.65
CA THR A 105 -16.63 19.17 12.86
C THR A 105 -15.15 19.56 12.70
N GLU A 106 -14.35 19.43 13.76
CA GLU A 106 -12.90 19.67 13.69
C GLU A 106 -12.17 18.62 12.84
N PHE A 107 -12.54 17.35 12.96
CA PHE A 107 -12.05 16.29 12.09
C PHE A 107 -12.35 16.58 10.61
N PHE A 108 -13.58 16.96 10.29
CA PHE A 108 -13.97 17.38 8.94
C PHE A 108 -13.12 18.54 8.45
N ARG A 109 -12.95 19.58 9.26
CA ARG A 109 -12.14 20.76 8.92
C ARG A 109 -10.70 20.38 8.59
N VAL A 110 -10.09 19.50 9.37
CA VAL A 110 -8.71 19.01 9.16
C VAL A 110 -8.58 18.24 7.85
N ILE A 111 -9.50 17.31 7.58
CA ILE A 111 -9.47 16.52 6.35
C ILE A 111 -9.74 17.39 5.14
N LYS A 112 -10.71 18.31 5.22
CA LYS A 112 -11.00 19.26 4.15
C LYS A 112 -9.79 20.13 3.82
N ALA A 113 -9.16 20.72 4.83
CA ALA A 113 -7.94 21.50 4.66
C ALA A 113 -6.84 20.68 3.98
N ALA A 114 -6.61 19.43 4.40
CA ALA A 114 -5.63 18.56 3.74
C ALA A 114 -5.99 18.19 2.29
N ALA A 115 -7.28 17.98 2.00
CA ALA A 115 -7.76 17.69 0.66
C ALA A 115 -7.57 18.89 -0.29
N ASP A 116 -7.83 20.10 0.22
CA ASP A 116 -7.67 21.37 -0.49
C ASP A 116 -6.18 21.81 -0.58
N GLY A 117 -5.29 21.17 0.18
CA GLY A 117 -3.85 21.46 0.20
C GLY A 117 -3.46 22.60 1.15
N ASP A 118 -4.36 22.99 2.04
CA ASP A 118 -4.13 23.99 3.07
C ASP A 118 -3.23 23.46 4.20
N LYS A 119 -2.58 24.38 4.91
CA LYS A 119 -1.74 24.04 6.06
C LYS A 119 -2.61 23.60 7.24
N VAL A 120 -2.36 22.37 7.72
CA VAL A 120 -2.99 21.83 8.91
C VAL A 120 -2.07 22.01 10.12
N THR A 121 -2.64 22.24 11.30
CA THR A 121 -1.90 22.21 12.57
C THR A 121 -2.50 21.09 13.42
N LEU A 122 -1.67 20.12 13.79
CA LEU A 122 -2.05 18.98 14.63
C LEU A 122 -1.17 18.90 15.87
N SER A 123 -1.75 18.44 16.97
CA SER A 123 -1.02 18.08 18.19
C SER A 123 -0.25 16.77 18.00
N PRO A 124 0.79 16.50 18.82
CA PRO A 124 1.51 15.23 18.77
C PRO A 124 0.63 13.99 18.96
N SER A 125 -0.44 14.09 19.76
CA SER A 125 -1.42 13.00 19.93
C SER A 125 -2.27 12.79 18.67
N GLN A 126 -2.73 13.88 18.04
CA GLN A 126 -3.47 13.79 16.78
C GLN A 126 -2.62 13.16 15.67
N ILE A 127 -1.37 13.62 15.51
CA ILE A 127 -0.43 13.06 14.51
C ILE A 127 -0.27 11.55 14.70
N ARG A 128 -0.09 11.09 15.94
CA ARG A 128 0.05 9.66 16.25
C ARG A 128 -1.17 8.87 15.79
N ASN A 129 -2.38 9.38 16.02
CA ASN A 129 -3.61 8.67 15.61
C ASN A 129 -3.82 8.73 14.10
N PHE A 130 -3.52 9.88 13.46
CA PHE A 130 -3.55 10.00 12.00
C PHE A 130 -2.50 9.12 11.30
N ASN A 131 -1.35 8.85 11.92
CA ASN A 131 -0.35 7.90 11.40
C ASN A 131 -0.87 6.45 11.36
N ARG A 132 -1.83 6.10 12.22
CA ARG A 132 -2.48 4.78 12.24
C ARG A 132 -3.71 4.71 11.33
N PHE A 133 -4.32 5.86 11.07
CA PHE A 133 -5.51 5.97 10.25
C PHE A 133 -5.16 5.84 8.76
N LEU A 134 -5.87 4.97 8.04
CA LEU A 134 -5.73 4.75 6.60
C LEU A 134 -4.34 4.25 6.16
N THR A 135 -3.63 3.56 7.05
CA THR A 135 -2.25 3.07 6.82
C THR A 135 -2.22 1.89 5.85
N ASN A 136 -3.35 1.17 5.72
CA ASN A 136 -3.51 0.00 4.85
C ASN A 136 -4.18 0.31 3.51
N LEU A 137 -4.36 1.60 3.15
CA LEU A 137 -4.84 1.97 1.82
C LEU A 137 -3.81 1.57 0.75
N LYS A 138 -4.30 0.94 -0.31
CA LYS A 138 -3.53 0.58 -1.51
C LYS A 138 -3.65 1.66 -2.60
N PRO A 139 -2.75 1.68 -3.60
CA PRO A 139 -2.91 2.53 -4.77
C PRO A 139 -4.29 2.35 -5.43
N GLY A 140 -4.93 3.45 -5.79
CA GLY A 140 -6.31 3.45 -6.33
C GLY A 140 -7.42 3.40 -5.29
N GLU A 141 -7.09 3.32 -4.00
CA GLU A 141 -8.06 3.33 -2.90
C GLU A 141 -8.21 4.71 -2.26
N ALA A 142 -9.40 4.99 -1.75
CA ALA A 142 -9.70 6.22 -1.04
C ALA A 142 -10.75 6.02 0.05
N PHE A 143 -10.57 6.76 1.14
CA PHE A 143 -11.59 6.98 2.15
C PHE A 143 -12.39 8.23 1.79
N GLN A 144 -13.70 8.14 1.83
CA GLN A 144 -14.63 9.25 1.64
C GLN A 144 -15.37 9.51 2.94
N TYR A 145 -15.46 10.77 3.31
CA TYR A 145 -16.28 11.24 4.42
C TYR A 145 -17.28 12.28 3.93
N THR A 146 -18.55 12.09 4.31
CA THR A 146 -19.62 13.05 4.04
C THR A 146 -20.03 13.70 5.36
N SER A 147 -19.73 14.98 5.54
CA SER A 147 -20.20 15.72 6.71
C SER A 147 -21.67 16.08 6.54
N ARG A 148 -22.47 15.88 7.58
CA ARG A 148 -23.88 16.28 7.59
C ARG A 148 -23.97 17.81 7.67
N PRO A 149 -24.80 18.46 6.85
CA PRO A 149 -24.97 19.91 6.94
C PRO A 149 -25.54 20.27 8.32
N THR A 150 -24.81 21.10 9.05
CA THR A 150 -25.37 21.83 10.18
C THR A 150 -26.39 22.84 9.64
N SER A 151 -27.59 22.86 10.24
CA SER A 151 -28.73 23.67 9.83
C SER A 151 -28.31 25.12 9.51
N GLY A 152 -28.29 25.48 8.23
CA GLY A 152 -27.95 26.83 7.77
C GLY A 152 -26.98 26.93 6.59
N SER A 153 -26.21 25.88 6.26
CA SER A 153 -25.36 25.91 5.06
C SER A 153 -26.13 25.48 3.81
N THR A 154 -26.31 26.43 2.90
CA THR A 154 -26.88 26.19 1.57
C THR A 154 -25.72 25.91 0.60
N SER A 155 -25.83 24.85 -0.19
CA SER A 155 -24.98 24.40 -1.31
C SER A 155 -23.84 23.41 -1.00
N GLY A 156 -23.99 22.20 -1.56
CA GLY A 156 -22.98 21.16 -1.68
C GLY A 156 -23.02 20.11 -0.56
N GLU A 157 -23.19 18.83 -0.93
CA GLU A 157 -22.74 17.74 -0.07
C GLU A 157 -21.25 17.98 0.24
N ASN A 158 -20.92 18.18 1.52
CA ASN A 158 -19.56 18.44 1.97
C ASN A 158 -18.79 17.10 2.03
N ILE A 159 -18.49 16.58 0.83
CA ILE A 159 -17.78 15.32 0.64
C ILE A 159 -16.29 15.62 0.55
N VAL A 160 -15.50 14.91 1.34
CA VAL A 160 -14.04 14.96 1.28
C VAL A 160 -13.49 13.56 1.08
N PHE A 161 -12.41 13.48 0.30
CA PHE A 161 -11.69 12.24 0.01
C PHE A 161 -10.28 12.30 0.57
N LEU A 162 -9.82 11.18 1.11
CA LEU A 162 -8.43 10.92 1.46
C LEU A 162 -7.97 9.66 0.74
N ASP A 163 -7.13 9.85 -0.27
CA ASP A 163 -6.31 8.80 -0.86
C ASP A 163 -4.91 8.82 -0.23
N LEU A 164 -4.03 7.93 -0.70
CA LEU A 164 -2.63 7.87 -0.26
C LEU A 164 -1.90 9.22 -0.37
N GLU A 165 -2.08 9.94 -1.48
CA GLU A 165 -1.41 11.22 -1.72
C GLU A 165 -1.91 12.34 -0.80
N ARG A 166 -3.24 12.46 -0.61
CA ARG A 166 -3.83 13.43 0.32
C ARG A 166 -3.46 13.11 1.77
N ARG A 167 -3.45 11.83 2.15
CA ARG A 167 -3.00 11.38 3.47
C ARG A 167 -1.53 11.71 3.70
N LYS A 168 -0.67 11.42 2.72
CA LYS A 168 0.75 11.78 2.76
C LYS A 168 0.93 13.28 2.97
N ARG A 169 0.22 14.12 2.21
CA ARG A 169 0.25 15.58 2.37
C ARG A 169 -0.22 16.03 3.76
N LEU A 170 -1.30 15.46 4.28
CA LEU A 170 -1.80 15.74 5.63
C LEU A 170 -0.70 15.50 6.68
N LEU A 171 -0.08 14.31 6.66
CA LEU A 171 0.92 13.93 7.66
C LEU A 171 2.21 14.73 7.48
N THR A 172 2.69 14.86 6.24
CA THR A 172 3.94 15.58 5.94
C THR A 172 3.83 17.10 6.06
N SER A 173 2.62 17.66 6.16
CA SER A 173 2.41 19.07 6.50
C SER A 173 2.81 19.42 7.95
N VAL A 174 2.90 18.40 8.81
CA VAL A 174 3.18 18.56 10.24
C VAL A 174 4.47 17.83 10.65
N THR A 175 4.74 16.66 10.09
CA THR A 175 5.96 15.85 10.34
C THR A 175 6.81 15.69 9.09
N SER A 176 8.09 15.34 9.23
CA SER A 176 8.94 15.02 8.07
C SER A 176 8.69 13.60 7.52
N THR A 177 7.96 12.77 8.27
CA THR A 177 7.74 11.37 8.00
C THR A 177 6.28 10.94 8.22
N TYR A 178 5.89 9.82 7.61
CA TYR A 178 4.58 9.19 7.78
C TYR A 178 4.69 7.66 7.80
N GLU A 179 3.76 7.00 8.48
CA GLU A 179 3.70 5.52 8.53
C GLU A 179 2.87 4.97 7.35
N GLN A 180 3.35 3.88 6.75
CA GLN A 180 2.65 3.16 5.68
C GLN A 180 2.93 1.65 5.76
N ARG A 181 1.93 0.81 5.48
CA ARG A 181 2.14 -0.61 5.23
C ARG A 181 2.46 -0.84 3.76
N ILE A 182 3.55 -1.54 3.49
CA ILE A 182 4.03 -1.85 2.15
C ILE A 182 4.23 -3.35 2.00
N GLN A 183 3.94 -3.86 0.81
CA GLN A 183 4.18 -5.24 0.41
C GLN A 183 4.99 -5.23 -0.87
N GLY A 184 5.85 -6.22 -1.05
CA GLY A 184 6.62 -6.34 -2.28
C GLY A 184 7.77 -7.32 -2.19
N ARG A 185 8.67 -7.19 -3.17
CA ARG A 185 9.85 -8.04 -3.33
C ARG A 185 11.10 -7.16 -3.37
N ALA A 186 12.16 -7.58 -2.69
CA ALA A 186 13.43 -6.88 -2.69
C ALA A 186 14.61 -7.84 -2.62
N ARG A 187 15.73 -7.43 -3.23
CA ARG A 187 16.98 -8.18 -3.23
C ARG A 187 17.79 -7.87 -1.99
N LEU A 188 18.27 -8.90 -1.28
CA LEU A 188 19.22 -8.72 -0.19
C LEU A 188 20.61 -8.43 -0.78
N LYS A 189 21.12 -7.20 -0.62
CA LYS A 189 22.43 -6.77 -1.12
C LYS A 189 23.56 -6.96 -0.11
N GLY A 190 23.24 -7.13 1.17
CA GLY A 190 24.25 -7.36 2.19
C GLY A 190 23.68 -7.38 3.61
N VAL A 191 24.53 -7.75 4.55
CA VAL A 191 24.26 -7.75 5.99
C VAL A 191 25.37 -6.94 6.65
N GLU A 192 25.01 -5.87 7.36
CA GLU A 192 25.98 -5.02 8.06
C GLU A 192 26.45 -5.66 9.37
N GLU A 193 27.55 -5.17 9.95
CA GLU A 193 28.16 -5.72 11.18
C GLU A 193 27.19 -5.74 12.38
N GLU A 194 26.22 -4.82 12.42
CA GLU A 194 25.18 -4.74 13.45
C GLU A 194 23.97 -5.66 13.19
N GLY A 195 24.01 -6.48 12.13
CA GLY A 195 22.91 -7.36 11.74
C GLY A 195 21.81 -6.68 10.91
N LYS A 196 22.02 -5.44 10.46
CA LYS A 196 21.09 -4.74 9.56
C LYS A 196 21.14 -5.36 8.17
N LEU A 197 19.98 -5.76 7.67
CA LEU A 197 19.79 -6.33 6.35
C LEU A 197 19.60 -5.20 5.34
N LYS A 198 20.43 -5.18 4.30
CA LYS A 198 20.42 -4.15 3.26
C LYS A 198 19.65 -4.65 2.06
N PHE A 199 18.44 -4.14 1.88
CA PHE A 199 17.57 -4.49 0.76
C PHE A 199 17.62 -3.44 -0.35
N PHE A 200 17.39 -3.89 -1.58
CA PHE A 200 17.23 -3.03 -2.75
C PHE A 200 16.05 -3.50 -3.61
N SER A 201 15.22 -2.55 -4.02
CA SER A 201 14.17 -2.73 -5.03
C SER A 201 14.14 -1.50 -5.93
N ASN A 202 13.80 -1.64 -7.21
CA ASN A 202 13.76 -0.51 -8.13
C ASN A 202 12.73 0.55 -7.71
N SER A 203 11.59 0.13 -7.17
CA SER A 203 10.53 1.03 -6.72
C SER A 203 10.82 1.71 -5.38
N LEU A 204 11.44 0.98 -4.45
CA LEU A 204 11.69 1.46 -3.09
C LEU A 204 13.11 2.00 -2.88
N LYS A 205 13.98 1.85 -3.88
CA LYS A 205 15.43 2.03 -3.77
C LYS A 205 16.00 1.14 -2.66
N GLN A 206 17.08 1.60 -2.03
CA GLN A 206 17.73 0.88 -0.95
C GLN A 206 17.07 1.21 0.40
N PHE A 207 16.84 0.18 1.22
CA PHE A 207 16.36 0.34 2.59
C PHE A 207 17.01 -0.69 3.54
N LEU A 208 16.98 -0.40 4.84
CA LEU A 208 17.55 -1.26 5.88
C LEU A 208 16.44 -1.89 6.70
N VAL A 209 16.58 -3.17 7.01
CA VAL A 209 15.66 -3.93 7.87
C VAL A 209 16.46 -4.52 9.03
N VAL A 210 15.94 -4.41 10.25
CA VAL A 210 16.48 -5.13 11.42
C VAL A 210 15.52 -6.24 11.75
N ASP A 211 15.91 -7.48 11.44
CA ASP A 211 15.17 -8.66 11.87
C ASP A 211 15.95 -9.43 12.92
N ASN A 212 15.36 -9.54 14.11
CA ASN A 212 15.92 -10.29 15.23
C ASN A 212 15.37 -11.72 15.32
N SER A 213 14.49 -12.13 14.41
CA SER A 213 13.91 -13.48 14.40
C SER A 213 14.92 -14.57 14.00
N ARG A 214 15.97 -14.19 13.27
CA ARG A 214 17.03 -15.09 12.78
C ARG A 214 18.40 -14.44 12.93
N PRO A 215 19.48 -15.21 13.11
CA PRO A 215 20.81 -14.66 13.21
C PRO A 215 21.26 -14.04 11.86
N PRO A 216 22.03 -12.92 11.88
CA PRO A 216 22.55 -12.29 10.65
C PRO A 216 23.34 -13.22 9.72
N THR A 217 23.97 -14.27 10.28
CA THR A 217 24.72 -15.28 9.52
C THR A 217 23.83 -16.16 8.64
N GLU A 218 22.55 -16.34 8.99
CA GLU A 218 21.59 -17.07 8.16
C GLU A 218 21.26 -16.24 6.92
N TYR A 219 20.94 -14.96 7.10
CA TYR A 219 20.76 -14.01 6.01
C TYR A 219 21.99 -13.89 5.12
N GLY A 220 23.19 -13.92 5.72
CA GLY A 220 24.46 -13.86 5.01
C GLY A 220 24.63 -14.94 3.93
N LYS A 221 24.01 -16.12 4.10
CA LYS A 221 24.07 -17.21 3.10
C LYS A 221 23.21 -16.95 1.86
N HIS A 222 22.28 -16.02 1.96
CA HIS A 222 21.29 -15.70 0.93
C HIS A 222 21.47 -14.27 0.38
N ILE A 223 22.65 -13.67 0.60
CA ILE A 223 23.00 -12.40 -0.06
C ILE A 223 22.95 -12.61 -1.58
N GLY A 224 22.26 -11.72 -2.27
CA GLY A 224 21.98 -11.81 -3.69
C GLY A 224 20.59 -12.35 -4.01
N ASN A 225 19.92 -13.04 -3.08
CA ASN A 225 18.59 -13.58 -3.31
C ASN A 225 17.51 -12.53 -3.06
N TYR A 226 16.31 -12.81 -3.59
CA TYR A 226 15.13 -12.00 -3.39
C TYR A 226 14.34 -12.48 -2.18
N TYR A 227 13.68 -11.54 -1.51
CA TYR A 227 12.77 -11.78 -0.40
C TYR A 227 11.42 -11.16 -0.73
N GLU A 228 10.34 -11.85 -0.37
CA GLU A 228 9.01 -11.27 -0.28
C GLU A 228 8.83 -10.67 1.13
N PHE A 229 8.19 -9.51 1.20
CA PHE A 229 8.01 -8.80 2.46
C PHE A 229 6.62 -8.19 2.60
N ASP A 230 6.19 -8.08 3.85
CA ASP A 230 5.10 -7.24 4.31
C ASP A 230 5.59 -6.45 5.53
N LEU A 231 5.75 -5.14 5.36
CA LEU A 231 6.40 -4.25 6.32
C LEU A 231 5.50 -3.07 6.65
N THR A 232 5.53 -2.63 7.91
CA THR A 232 5.14 -1.26 8.27
C THR A 232 6.39 -0.42 8.35
N VAL A 233 6.43 0.64 7.55
CA VAL A 233 7.59 1.51 7.39
C VAL A 233 7.24 2.95 7.72
N GLU A 234 8.26 3.69 8.12
CA GLU A 234 8.26 5.13 8.14
C GLU A 234 8.86 5.64 6.82
N ARG A 235 8.13 6.52 6.11
CA ARG A 235 8.56 7.11 4.85
C ARG A 235 8.70 8.61 4.98
N ARG A 236 9.63 9.18 4.22
CA ARG A 236 9.76 10.64 4.06
C ARG A 236 8.85 11.15 2.95
N HIS A 237 8.77 12.48 2.79
CA HIS A 237 8.00 13.11 1.72
C HIS A 237 8.42 12.66 0.30
N ASP A 238 9.66 12.26 0.09
CA ASP A 238 10.17 11.74 -1.19
C ASP A 238 9.94 10.23 -1.36
N ASP A 239 9.12 9.62 -0.49
CA ASP A 239 8.78 8.20 -0.50
C ASP A 239 9.95 7.24 -0.21
N SER A 240 11.11 7.79 0.18
CA SER A 240 12.20 6.99 0.72
C SER A 240 11.82 6.43 2.09
N ILE A 241 12.18 5.16 2.32
CA ILE A 241 12.01 4.51 3.63
C ILE A 241 13.06 5.10 4.58
N SER A 242 12.63 5.76 5.65
CA SER A 242 13.51 6.21 6.73
C SER A 242 13.78 5.10 7.73
N ASN A 243 12.76 4.31 8.06
CA ASN A 243 12.85 3.24 9.05
C ASN A 243 11.82 2.12 8.79
N VAL A 244 12.13 0.91 9.22
CA VAL A 244 11.18 -0.22 9.26
C VAL A 244 10.69 -0.36 10.70
N ILE A 245 9.40 -0.18 10.91
CA ILE A 245 8.76 -0.17 12.24
C ILE A 245 8.38 -1.60 12.64
N THR A 246 7.80 -2.37 11.73
CA THR A 246 7.33 -3.73 12.00
C THR A 246 7.50 -4.59 10.76
N ILE A 247 7.99 -5.81 10.99
CA ILE A 247 8.05 -6.88 9.99
C ILE A 247 6.85 -7.78 10.25
N HIS A 248 5.88 -7.78 9.35
CA HIS A 248 4.76 -8.73 9.39
C HIS A 248 5.17 -10.03 8.72
N GLU A 249 5.88 -9.92 7.59
CA GLU A 249 6.42 -11.04 6.86
C GLU A 249 7.77 -10.64 6.22
N LEU A 250 8.72 -11.57 6.26
CA LEU A 250 9.97 -11.50 5.53
C LEU A 250 10.42 -12.93 5.22
N SER A 251 10.28 -13.33 3.97
CA SER A 251 10.51 -14.71 3.53
C SER A 251 11.40 -14.75 2.30
N LEU A 252 12.29 -15.75 2.23
CA LEU A 252 13.13 -15.97 1.06
C LEU A 252 12.22 -16.34 -0.12
N LEU A 253 12.35 -15.63 -1.24
CA LEU A 253 11.60 -15.93 -2.45
C LEU A 253 12.32 -17.01 -3.24
N GLU A 254 11.79 -18.22 -3.21
CA GLU A 254 12.21 -19.32 -4.08
C GLU A 254 11.43 -19.23 -5.39
N ASN A 255 12.09 -18.76 -6.45
CA ASN A 255 11.49 -18.64 -7.78
C ASN A 255 12.36 -19.41 -8.79
N PRO A 256 11.86 -20.52 -9.37
CA PRO A 256 12.61 -21.35 -10.32
C PRO A 256 13.11 -20.58 -11.54
N VAL A 257 12.36 -19.58 -12.01
CA VAL A 257 12.73 -18.73 -13.16
C VAL A 257 13.93 -17.87 -12.82
N ILE A 258 13.91 -17.23 -11.64
CA ILE A 258 15.03 -16.43 -11.15
C ILE A 258 16.28 -17.31 -10.97
N SER A 259 16.11 -18.50 -10.39
CA SER A 259 17.22 -19.46 -10.24
C SER A 259 17.79 -19.91 -11.59
N ALA A 260 16.94 -20.18 -12.58
CA ALA A 260 17.38 -20.52 -13.93
C ALA A 260 18.18 -19.38 -14.59
N ILE A 261 17.74 -18.12 -14.43
CA ILE A 261 18.46 -16.94 -14.93
C ILE A 261 19.81 -16.78 -14.22
N ASP A 262 19.88 -17.01 -12.91
CA ASP A 262 21.15 -16.92 -12.16
C ASP A 262 22.14 -18.02 -12.59
N GLU A 263 21.68 -19.23 -12.90
CA GLU A 263 22.54 -20.30 -13.43
C GLU A 263 23.17 -19.95 -14.79
N MET A 264 22.51 -19.11 -15.60
CA MET A 264 23.03 -18.65 -16.89
C MET A 264 24.30 -17.80 -16.75
N GLU A 265 24.60 -17.23 -15.58
CA GLU A 265 25.87 -16.54 -15.32
C GLU A 265 27.09 -17.43 -15.54
N LYS A 266 26.94 -18.74 -15.38
CA LYS A 266 28.02 -19.72 -15.50
C LYS A 266 28.36 -20.06 -16.95
N LEU A 267 27.57 -19.60 -17.92
CA LEU A 267 27.74 -19.91 -19.34
C LEU A 267 28.95 -19.15 -19.91
N PRO A 268 30.04 -19.84 -20.30
CA PRO A 268 31.18 -19.19 -20.93
C PRO A 268 30.87 -18.84 -22.39
N LYS A 269 31.68 -17.97 -22.99
CA LYS A 269 31.69 -17.77 -24.44
C LYS A 269 31.90 -19.12 -25.16
N GLY A 270 31.07 -19.38 -26.17
CA GLY A 270 31.04 -20.61 -26.96
C GLY A 270 30.26 -21.78 -26.31
N TRP A 271 29.41 -21.52 -25.31
CA TRP A 271 28.66 -22.57 -24.59
C TRP A 271 27.74 -23.42 -25.48
N LEU A 272 27.33 -22.88 -26.63
CA LEU A 272 26.54 -23.56 -27.65
C LEU A 272 27.43 -23.89 -28.86
N ASP A 273 28.08 -25.06 -28.84
CA ASP A 273 28.93 -25.57 -29.92
C ASP A 273 29.96 -24.55 -30.48
N GLY A 274 30.46 -23.66 -29.64
CA GLY A 274 31.42 -22.61 -30.01
C GLY A 274 30.82 -21.26 -30.43
N PHE A 275 29.50 -21.13 -30.50
CA PHE A 275 28.81 -19.89 -30.93
C PHE A 275 28.26 -19.05 -29.78
N GLY A 276 27.64 -19.69 -28.77
CA GLY A 276 26.85 -18.96 -27.76
C GLY A 276 27.62 -17.89 -26.99
N GLU A 277 27.08 -16.67 -26.93
CA GLU A 277 27.68 -15.57 -26.18
C GLU A 277 27.27 -15.62 -24.69
N PRO A 278 28.13 -15.14 -23.77
CA PRO A 278 27.79 -15.05 -22.36
C PRO A 278 26.75 -13.94 -22.15
N ILE A 279 25.81 -14.18 -21.25
CA ILE A 279 24.76 -13.21 -20.94
C ILE A 279 25.34 -12.12 -20.04
N SER A 280 25.06 -10.85 -20.33
CA SER A 280 25.51 -9.74 -19.49
C SER A 280 24.73 -9.67 -18.16
N SER A 281 25.35 -9.11 -17.11
CA SER A 281 24.64 -8.89 -15.85
C SER A 281 23.44 -7.97 -16.02
N THR A 282 23.54 -6.95 -16.87
CA THR A 282 22.44 -6.03 -17.16
C THR A 282 21.21 -6.74 -17.71
N VAL A 283 21.39 -7.68 -18.64
CA VAL A 283 20.29 -8.46 -19.23
C VAL A 283 19.67 -9.40 -18.20
N ARG A 284 20.48 -10.11 -17.41
CA ARG A 284 19.97 -10.99 -16.34
C ARG A 284 19.16 -10.21 -15.30
N GLU A 285 19.65 -9.05 -14.86
CA GLU A 285 18.92 -8.21 -13.90
C GLU A 285 17.61 -7.69 -14.52
N ALA A 286 17.60 -7.33 -15.80
CA ALA A 286 16.37 -6.95 -16.52
C ALA A 286 15.30 -8.04 -16.48
N ALA A 287 15.68 -9.26 -16.83
CA ALA A 287 14.78 -10.39 -16.90
C ALA A 287 14.24 -10.74 -15.51
N LYS A 288 15.10 -10.71 -14.48
CA LYS A 288 14.68 -10.92 -13.08
C LYS A 288 13.75 -9.83 -12.59
N ASP A 289 14.05 -8.57 -12.88
CA ASP A 289 13.21 -7.45 -12.47
C ASP A 289 11.82 -7.54 -13.13
N PHE A 290 11.75 -7.95 -14.40
CA PHE A 290 10.49 -8.22 -15.08
C PHE A 290 9.71 -9.38 -14.43
N VAL A 291 10.37 -10.51 -14.14
CA VAL A 291 9.74 -11.66 -13.44
C VAL A 291 9.21 -11.26 -12.05
N LEU A 292 9.85 -10.28 -11.40
CA LEU A 292 9.44 -9.79 -10.10
C LEU A 292 8.35 -8.72 -10.16
N SER A 293 8.23 -7.99 -11.25
CA SER A 293 7.22 -6.93 -11.44
C SER A 293 5.89 -7.48 -11.95
N ILE A 294 5.92 -8.55 -12.75
CA ILE A 294 4.71 -9.24 -13.17
C ILE A 294 3.99 -9.84 -11.95
N ASP A 295 2.72 -9.46 -11.80
CA ASP A 295 1.85 -9.96 -10.74
C ASP A 295 1.45 -11.42 -11.01
N ARG A 296 0.71 -12.06 -10.10
CA ARG A 296 0.20 -13.44 -10.24
C ARG A 296 -0.76 -13.66 -11.44
N ASP A 297 -0.97 -12.65 -12.27
CA ASP A 297 -1.87 -12.65 -13.42
C ASP A 297 -1.24 -13.29 -14.68
N ILE A 298 0.09 -13.46 -14.72
CA ILE A 298 0.75 -14.16 -15.83
C ILE A 298 0.91 -15.64 -15.48
N PRO A 299 0.61 -16.57 -16.41
CA PRO A 299 0.89 -17.98 -16.23
C PRO A 299 2.36 -18.27 -15.90
N GLU A 300 2.59 -19.42 -15.28
CA GLU A 300 3.95 -19.88 -15.01
C GLU A 300 4.74 -20.07 -16.32
N PHE A 301 5.97 -19.54 -16.35
CA PHE A 301 6.85 -19.75 -17.49
C PHE A 301 7.24 -21.22 -17.57
N TYR A 302 6.89 -21.87 -18.68
CA TYR A 302 7.25 -23.28 -18.89
C TYR A 302 8.67 -23.42 -19.44
N ALA A 303 9.24 -22.37 -20.04
CA ALA A 303 10.62 -22.35 -20.52
C ALA A 303 11.33 -21.04 -20.15
N VAL A 304 12.59 -21.20 -19.73
CA VAL A 304 13.51 -20.13 -19.38
C VAL A 304 14.87 -20.54 -19.95
N ALA A 305 15.33 -19.83 -20.98
CA ALA A 305 16.49 -20.25 -21.77
C ALA A 305 17.44 -19.09 -22.10
N PRO A 306 18.75 -19.35 -22.17
CA PRO A 306 19.69 -18.40 -22.76
C PRO A 306 19.52 -18.35 -24.28
N THR A 307 19.77 -17.18 -24.89
CA THR A 307 19.78 -17.04 -26.36
C THR A 307 21.21 -17.03 -26.89
N GLU A 308 21.38 -17.38 -28.17
CA GLU A 308 22.72 -17.51 -28.78
C GLU A 308 23.51 -16.20 -28.73
N GLU A 309 22.81 -15.07 -28.82
CA GLU A 309 23.37 -13.71 -28.82
C GLU A 309 23.58 -13.13 -27.41
N GLY A 310 23.45 -13.95 -26.37
CA GLY A 310 23.67 -13.53 -24.97
C GLY A 310 22.45 -12.84 -24.34
N GLY A 311 21.25 -13.18 -24.80
CA GLY A 311 19.96 -12.77 -24.23
C GLY A 311 19.33 -13.81 -23.30
N VAL A 312 18.12 -13.50 -22.81
CA VAL A 312 17.29 -14.39 -21.98
C VAL A 312 15.89 -14.48 -22.58
N LEU A 313 15.44 -15.69 -22.88
CA LEU A 313 14.09 -15.99 -23.36
C LEU A 313 13.23 -16.57 -22.22
N LEU A 314 12.05 -16.00 -22.04
CA LEU A 314 11.00 -16.48 -21.14
C LEU A 314 9.77 -16.85 -21.96
N GLU A 315 9.27 -18.07 -21.85
CA GLU A 315 8.07 -18.51 -22.58
C GLU A 315 6.96 -18.97 -21.62
N PHE A 316 5.72 -18.59 -21.95
CA PHE A 316 4.53 -18.94 -21.18
C PHE A 316 3.33 -19.13 -22.12
N LYS A 317 2.35 -19.92 -21.68
CA LYS A 317 1.13 -20.20 -22.45
C LYS A 317 -0.08 -19.64 -21.75
N GLN A 318 -0.95 -19.02 -22.52
CA GLN A 318 -2.29 -18.65 -22.09
C GLN A 318 -3.27 -19.03 -23.20
N ASP A 319 -4.24 -19.87 -22.85
CA ASP A 319 -5.23 -20.42 -23.77
C ASP A 319 -4.63 -21.09 -25.01
N ASN A 320 -4.85 -20.52 -26.20
CA ASN A 320 -4.34 -21.04 -27.47
C ASN A 320 -3.08 -20.33 -27.96
N TRP A 321 -2.52 -19.42 -27.17
CA TRP A 321 -1.35 -18.64 -27.55
C TRP A 321 -0.11 -19.11 -26.79
N ASP A 322 0.97 -19.27 -27.53
CA ASP A 322 2.32 -19.29 -26.97
C ASP A 322 2.90 -17.89 -26.98
N TYR A 323 3.46 -17.45 -25.87
CA TYR A 323 4.05 -16.13 -25.73
C TYR A 323 5.52 -16.24 -25.35
N GLY A 324 6.34 -15.40 -25.96
CA GLY A 324 7.75 -15.26 -25.63
C GLY A 324 8.11 -13.82 -25.28
N VAL A 325 8.92 -13.66 -24.24
CA VAL A 325 9.58 -12.40 -23.87
C VAL A 325 11.08 -12.64 -23.92
N GLU A 326 11.75 -12.00 -24.87
CA GLU A 326 13.19 -12.10 -25.07
C GLU A 326 13.89 -10.80 -24.66
N PHE A 327 14.78 -10.88 -23.69
CA PHE A 327 15.67 -9.79 -23.28
C PHE A 327 16.96 -9.88 -24.09
N ASN A 328 17.13 -8.98 -25.04
CA ASN A 328 18.24 -8.97 -25.98
C ASN A 328 19.51 -8.35 -25.38
N SER A 329 20.66 -8.69 -25.96
CA SER A 329 21.97 -8.18 -25.50
C SER A 329 22.21 -6.70 -25.81
N ASP A 330 21.40 -6.11 -26.70
CA ASP A 330 21.43 -4.70 -27.09
C ASP A 330 20.49 -3.79 -26.27
N SER A 331 19.98 -4.30 -25.14
CA SER A 331 19.02 -3.61 -24.26
C SER A 331 17.65 -3.34 -24.90
N THR A 332 17.26 -4.16 -25.87
CA THR A 332 15.88 -4.26 -26.34
C THR A 332 15.18 -5.47 -25.69
N VAL A 333 13.85 -5.44 -25.68
CA VAL A 333 13.00 -6.54 -25.21
C VAL A 333 11.99 -6.84 -26.30
N SER A 334 12.00 -8.06 -26.80
CA SER A 334 11.04 -8.53 -27.80
C SER A 334 9.91 -9.29 -27.12
N TYR A 335 8.67 -8.95 -27.45
CA TYR A 335 7.49 -9.66 -27.03
C TYR A 335 6.74 -10.15 -28.25
N PHE A 336 6.56 -11.46 -28.33
CA PHE A 336 5.93 -12.12 -29.46
C PHE A 336 4.93 -13.16 -28.98
N GLY A 337 4.01 -13.50 -29.87
CA GLY A 337 3.02 -14.53 -29.61
C GLY A 337 2.59 -15.24 -30.88
N ILE A 338 2.31 -16.54 -30.75
CA ILE A 338 1.87 -17.41 -31.84
C ILE A 338 0.59 -18.15 -31.40
N ASP A 339 -0.46 -18.06 -32.21
CA ASP A 339 -1.70 -18.80 -32.03
C ASP A 339 -1.55 -20.24 -32.55
N PHE A 340 -1.70 -21.22 -31.66
CA PHE A 340 -1.61 -22.63 -31.99
C PHE A 340 -2.77 -23.17 -32.82
N ARG A 341 -3.91 -22.48 -32.83
CA ARG A 341 -5.14 -22.94 -33.51
C ARG A 341 -5.52 -22.08 -34.71
N GLY A 342 -4.86 -20.94 -34.89
CA GLY A 342 -5.07 -20.01 -35.99
C GLY A 342 -3.79 -19.76 -36.79
N GLU A 343 -3.81 -18.67 -37.57
CA GLU A 343 -2.64 -18.12 -38.27
C GLU A 343 -2.15 -16.82 -37.60
N GLY A 344 -2.58 -16.57 -36.37
CA GLY A 344 -2.24 -15.35 -35.64
C GLY A 344 -0.81 -15.38 -35.15
N GLU A 345 -0.02 -14.38 -35.54
CA GLU A 345 1.29 -14.11 -34.97
C GLU A 345 1.48 -12.61 -34.75
N PHE A 346 2.26 -12.25 -33.74
CA PHE A 346 2.74 -10.89 -33.59
C PHE A 346 4.15 -10.88 -33.00
N SER A 347 4.88 -9.81 -33.28
CA SER A 347 6.12 -9.48 -32.61
C SER A 347 6.18 -7.97 -32.43
N LYS A 348 6.62 -7.55 -31.24
CA LYS A 348 6.81 -6.15 -30.86
C LYS A 348 8.11 -6.01 -30.09
N GLU A 349 8.80 -4.92 -30.34
CA GLU A 349 10.06 -4.62 -29.69
C GLU A 349 9.89 -3.37 -28.81
N TYR A 350 10.49 -3.43 -27.63
CA TYR A 350 10.48 -2.37 -26.63
C TYR A 350 11.91 -2.10 -26.19
N ARG A 351 12.16 -0.93 -25.62
CA ARG A 351 13.42 -0.69 -24.92
C ARG A 351 13.34 -1.29 -23.50
N GLN A 352 14.48 -1.69 -22.95
CA GLN A 352 14.55 -2.28 -21.61
C GLN A 352 14.08 -1.32 -20.50
N ASP A 353 14.11 0.00 -20.72
CA ASP A 353 13.54 1.01 -19.80
C ASP A 353 12.01 1.16 -19.94
N GLU A 354 11.39 0.48 -20.90
CA GLU A 354 9.95 0.50 -21.18
C GLU A 354 9.22 -0.77 -20.67
N THR A 355 9.83 -1.53 -19.75
CA THR A 355 9.25 -2.78 -19.22
C THR A 355 7.86 -2.60 -18.61
N SER A 356 7.56 -1.46 -17.99
CA SER A 356 6.20 -1.18 -17.49
C SER A 356 5.14 -1.08 -18.60
N ILE A 357 5.52 -0.61 -19.81
CA ILE A 357 4.62 -0.58 -20.97
C ILE A 357 4.39 -2.01 -21.47
N LEU A 358 5.47 -2.81 -21.53
CA LEU A 358 5.39 -4.22 -21.89
C LEU A 358 4.47 -4.99 -20.94
N GLU A 359 4.59 -4.80 -19.62
CA GLU A 359 3.72 -5.42 -18.62
C GLU A 359 2.24 -5.11 -18.88
N VAL A 360 1.89 -3.85 -19.12
CA VAL A 360 0.52 -3.45 -19.46
C VAL A 360 0.05 -4.13 -20.74
N LYS A 361 0.92 -4.19 -21.76
CA LYS A 361 0.58 -4.82 -23.03
C LYS A 361 0.30 -6.31 -22.87
N ILE A 362 1.15 -7.03 -22.13
CA ILE A 362 0.99 -8.45 -21.86
C ILE A 362 -0.34 -8.69 -21.11
N LYS A 363 -0.65 -7.89 -20.09
CA LYS A 363 -1.93 -8.00 -19.37
C LYS A 363 -3.13 -7.75 -20.29
N GLU A 364 -3.07 -6.76 -21.18
CA GLU A 364 -4.13 -6.53 -22.16
C GLU A 364 -4.32 -7.71 -23.12
N ASP A 365 -3.23 -8.32 -23.58
CA ASP A 365 -3.27 -9.41 -24.56
C ASP A 365 -3.72 -10.74 -23.90
N ILE A 366 -3.37 -10.96 -22.63
CA ILE A 366 -3.92 -12.05 -21.80
C ILE A 366 -5.43 -11.84 -21.56
N CYS A 367 -5.86 -10.68 -21.04
CA CYS A 367 -7.25 -10.43 -20.69
C CYS A 367 -8.22 -10.30 -21.89
N ARG A 368 -7.72 -10.06 -23.11
CA ARG A 368 -8.56 -10.02 -24.32
C ARG A 368 -8.96 -11.41 -24.82
N ASN A 369 -8.25 -12.44 -24.39
CA ASN A 369 -8.44 -13.82 -24.84
C ASN A 369 -9.23 -14.68 -23.82
N ASP A 370 -9.53 -14.13 -22.64
CA ASP A 370 -10.58 -14.60 -21.71
C ASP A 370 -11.99 -14.19 -22.20
#